data_AF-A0A2V8QJG5-F1
#
_entry.id   AF-A0A2V8QJG5-F1
#
_cell.length_a   1.000
_cell.length_b   1.000
_cell.length_c   1.000
_cell.angle_alpha   90.00
_cell.angle_beta   90.00
_cell.angle_gamma   90.00
#
_symmetry.space_group_name_H-M   'P 1'
#
loop_
_entity.id
_entity.type
_entity.pdbx_description
1 polymer ?
#
loop_
_entity_poly.entity_id
_entity_poly.type
_entity_poly.pdbx_seq_one_letter_code
_entity_poly.pdbx_strand_id
1 'polypeptide(L)'
;MHLYRASLLCFSSLIFGIIALFGTPELIVAQEAQPQAQRLVESVDITGNRRLRKDDILYYVQTRPGDPYNEAQVQRDYQTLLSLTFFDKTKTRVLTETGPRGGVNVIFEVSELPIIRDLTFDGLKSVAESDVLKAFRERRVGVSKESIYDPVKVRNAIRVIKELLAEGGHPNATVTERTEEVSATSLAIT
;
A
#
# COMPACT_ATOMS: atom_id res chain seq x y z
N MET A 1 -10.94 -22.48 -93.01
CA MET A 1 -11.24 -23.93 -92.94
C MET A 1 -10.00 -24.62 -92.39
N HIS A 2 -10.20 -25.52 -91.43
CA HIS A 2 -9.19 -26.33 -90.71
C HIS A 2 -8.24 -25.54 -89.78
N LEU A 3 -8.50 -25.43 -88.47
CA LEU A 3 -8.58 -26.44 -87.40
C LEU A 3 -7.23 -27.00 -86.92
N TYR A 4 -7.13 -27.08 -85.58
CA TYR A 4 -6.32 -28.02 -84.78
C TYR A 4 -4.80 -27.74 -84.74
N ARG A 5 -4.04 -28.01 -83.69
CA ARG A 5 -4.17 -28.72 -82.40
C ARG A 5 -2.94 -28.31 -81.57
N ALA A 6 -3.09 -27.95 -80.31
CA ALA A 6 -2.87 -28.81 -79.15
C ALA A 6 -1.41 -29.27 -78.91
N SER A 7 -0.93 -28.93 -77.70
CA SER A 7 -0.31 -29.86 -76.74
C SER A 7 1.23 -29.93 -76.66
N LEU A 8 1.68 -29.49 -75.48
CA LEU A 8 2.62 -30.14 -74.56
C LEU A 8 4.12 -29.77 -74.59
N LEU A 9 4.58 -29.56 -73.34
CA LEU A 9 5.88 -29.83 -72.74
C LEU A 9 6.90 -28.69 -72.65
N CYS A 10 7.00 -28.22 -71.40
CA CYS A 10 8.22 -28.10 -70.59
C CYS A 10 9.42 -27.36 -71.20
N PHE A 11 9.88 -26.32 -70.51
CA PHE A 11 11.12 -26.41 -69.74
C PHE A 11 11.25 -25.20 -68.81
N SER A 12 11.61 -25.50 -67.57
CA SER A 12 11.95 -24.59 -66.49
C SER A 12 13.04 -23.60 -66.86
N SER A 13 12.93 -22.34 -66.44
CA SER A 13 14.02 -21.69 -65.69
C SER A 13 13.54 -20.43 -64.99
N LEU A 14 13.91 -20.39 -63.72
CA LEU A 14 13.84 -19.33 -62.73
C LEU A 14 14.73 -18.15 -63.17
N ILE A 15 14.36 -16.89 -62.84
CA ILE A 15 15.21 -15.84 -62.19
C ILE A 15 14.65 -14.41 -62.43
N PHE A 16 14.40 -13.70 -61.30
CA PHE A 16 14.42 -12.24 -61.03
C PHE A 16 13.62 -11.28 -61.95
N GLY A 17 12.60 -10.54 -61.46
CA GLY A 17 12.73 -9.33 -60.62
C GLY A 17 12.52 -8.08 -61.51
N ILE A 18 11.70 -7.05 -61.24
CA ILE A 18 11.69 -6.11 -60.11
C ILE A 18 10.49 -5.14 -60.31
N ILE A 19 9.62 -5.06 -59.29
CA ILE A 19 9.08 -3.87 -58.59
C ILE A 19 8.67 -2.64 -59.43
N ALA A 20 7.38 -2.32 -59.38
CA ALA A 20 6.87 -0.95 -59.38
C ALA A 20 5.55 -0.88 -58.57
N LEU A 21 5.66 -0.90 -57.24
CA LEU A 21 4.56 -0.58 -56.34
C LEU A 21 4.85 0.82 -55.78
N PHE A 22 4.23 1.84 -56.37
CA PHE A 22 4.27 3.21 -55.89
C PHE A 22 3.51 3.30 -54.55
N GLY A 23 4.24 3.20 -53.45
CA GLY A 23 3.74 3.53 -52.13
C GLY A 23 3.68 5.05 -51.96
N THR A 24 2.48 5.59 -51.77
CA THR A 24 2.29 6.96 -51.28
C THR A 24 2.79 7.02 -49.83
N PRO A 25 3.70 7.93 -49.46
CA PRO A 25 4.05 8.10 -48.06
C PRO A 25 2.85 8.69 -47.32
N GLU A 26 2.23 7.92 -46.43
CA GLU A 26 1.33 8.46 -45.42
C GLU A 26 2.15 9.38 -44.51
N LEU A 27 1.79 10.66 -44.50
CA LEU A 27 2.35 11.65 -43.60
C LEU A 27 1.93 11.29 -42.17
N ILE A 28 2.85 10.68 -41.42
CA ILE A 28 2.72 10.53 -39.97
C ILE A 28 2.80 11.95 -39.38
N VAL A 29 1.66 12.52 -39.03
CA VAL A 29 1.58 13.72 -38.20
C VAL A 29 2.06 13.29 -36.82
N ALA A 30 3.32 13.61 -36.50
CA ALA A 30 3.83 13.49 -35.14
C ALA A 30 3.00 14.42 -34.25
N GLN A 31 2.12 13.84 -33.45
CA GLN A 31 1.33 14.58 -32.49
C GLN A 31 2.30 15.07 -31.40
N GLU A 32 2.73 16.32 -31.52
CA GLU A 32 3.52 17.00 -30.50
C GLU A 32 2.76 16.94 -29.17
N ALA A 33 3.24 16.12 -28.25
CA ALA A 33 2.74 16.11 -26.88
C ALA A 33 2.98 17.50 -26.30
N GLN A 34 1.92 18.31 -26.22
CA GLN A 34 1.97 19.61 -25.57
C GLN A 34 2.57 19.42 -24.17
N PRO A 35 3.62 20.16 -23.78
CA PRO A 35 4.19 20.04 -22.45
C PRO A 35 3.09 20.37 -21.46
N GLN A 36 2.64 19.37 -20.70
CA GLN A 36 1.76 19.61 -19.57
C GLN A 36 2.46 20.63 -18.68
N ALA A 37 1.85 21.81 -18.52
CA ALA A 37 2.36 22.83 -17.63
C ALA A 37 2.68 22.17 -16.29
N GLN A 38 3.94 22.19 -15.88
CA GLN A 38 4.40 21.47 -14.70
C GLN A 38 3.71 22.08 -13.49
N ARG A 39 2.68 21.39 -12.99
CA ARG A 39 1.92 21.86 -11.83
C ARG A 39 2.85 21.89 -10.62
N LEU A 40 2.75 22.94 -9.83
CA LEU A 40 3.48 23.08 -8.58
C LEU A 40 2.66 22.53 -7.42
N VAL A 41 3.33 22.03 -6.39
CA VAL A 41 2.70 21.71 -5.11
C VAL A 41 2.32 23.01 -4.41
N GLU A 42 1.03 23.19 -4.15
CA GLU A 42 0.54 24.37 -3.43
C GLU A 42 0.59 24.19 -1.92
N SER A 43 0.26 23.00 -1.43
CA SER A 43 0.27 22.68 -0.01
C SER A 43 0.48 21.18 0.21
N VAL A 44 1.02 20.85 1.39
CA VAL A 44 1.15 19.48 1.88
C VAL A 44 0.56 19.44 3.28
N ASP A 45 -0.48 18.62 3.46
CA ASP A 45 -1.23 18.50 4.71
C ASP A 45 -1.22 17.07 5.24
N ILE A 46 -1.36 16.94 6.56
CA ILE A 46 -1.57 15.68 7.28
C ILE A 46 -2.87 15.82 8.06
N THR A 47 -3.80 14.90 7.86
CA THR A 47 -5.08 14.85 8.59
C THR A 47 -5.24 13.49 9.26
N GLY A 48 -6.10 13.40 10.28
CA GLY A 48 -6.39 12.14 10.98
C GLY A 48 -5.36 11.72 12.05
N ASN A 49 -4.27 12.48 12.21
CA ASN A 49 -3.38 12.37 13.36
C ASN A 49 -4.10 12.80 14.66
N ARG A 50 -3.79 12.13 15.76
CA ARG A 50 -4.35 12.36 17.10
C ARG A 50 -3.27 12.66 18.12
N ARG A 51 -2.29 11.76 18.26
CA ARG A 51 -1.21 11.88 19.26
C ARG A 51 0.06 12.45 18.65
N LEU A 52 0.35 12.13 17.39
CA LEU A 52 1.50 12.68 16.69
C LEU A 52 1.18 14.08 16.18
N ARG A 53 2.14 15.01 16.29
CA ARG A 53 1.99 16.35 15.74
C ARG A 53 2.18 16.29 14.22
N LYS A 54 1.44 17.13 13.49
CA LYS A 54 1.54 17.23 12.03
C LYS A 54 2.98 17.49 11.55
N ASP A 55 3.70 18.40 12.20
CA ASP A 55 5.09 18.73 11.85
C ASP A 55 6.03 17.52 11.97
N ASP A 56 5.83 16.68 12.99
CA ASP A 56 6.65 15.49 13.23
C ASP A 56 6.43 14.44 12.13
N ILE A 57 5.22 14.37 11.57
CA ILE A 57 4.88 13.49 10.45
C ILE A 57 5.46 14.05 9.14
N LEU A 58 5.31 15.36 8.92
CA LEU A 58 5.85 16.06 7.74
C LEU A 58 7.36 15.95 7.62
N TYR A 59 8.08 15.74 8.73
CA TYR A 59 9.52 15.47 8.73
C TYR A 59 9.91 14.29 7.82
N TYR A 60 9.06 13.26 7.72
CA TYR A 60 9.30 12.07 6.90
C TYR A 60 8.87 12.21 5.43
N VAL A 61 8.09 13.25 5.11
CA VAL A 61 7.63 13.55 3.76
C VAL A 61 8.69 14.40 3.06
N GLN A 62 9.06 14.10 1.82
CA GLN A 62 10.02 14.93 1.08
C GLN A 62 9.34 15.99 0.23
N THR A 63 8.11 15.74 -0.24
CA THR A 63 7.31 16.71 -0.99
C THR A 63 7.10 17.98 -0.16
N ARG A 64 7.41 19.15 -0.73
CA ARG A 64 7.19 20.46 -0.10
C ARG A 64 6.37 21.41 -0.98
N PRO A 65 5.65 22.37 -0.37
CA PRO A 65 5.03 23.46 -1.11
C PRO A 65 6.06 24.24 -1.93
N GLY A 66 5.72 24.56 -3.18
CA GLY A 66 6.59 25.24 -4.14
C GLY A 66 7.37 24.29 -5.05
N ASP A 67 7.49 23.01 -4.70
CA ASP A 67 8.18 22.02 -5.54
C ASP A 67 7.36 21.69 -6.79
N PRO A 68 8.01 21.26 -7.89
CA PRO A 68 7.31 20.67 -9.01
C PRO A 68 6.59 19.39 -8.57
N TYR A 69 5.30 19.27 -8.88
CA TYR A 69 4.50 18.11 -8.52
C TYR A 69 5.06 16.86 -9.19
N ASN A 70 5.35 15.84 -8.36
CA ASN A 70 5.84 14.55 -8.79
C ASN A 70 5.06 13.45 -8.06
N GLU A 71 4.16 12.78 -8.79
CA GLU A 71 3.33 11.71 -8.25
C GLU A 71 4.16 10.54 -7.71
N ALA A 72 5.28 10.20 -8.36
CA ALA A 72 6.15 9.14 -7.88
C ALA A 72 6.84 9.52 -6.55
N GLN A 73 7.13 10.81 -6.32
CA GLN A 73 7.63 11.27 -5.03
C GLN A 73 6.55 11.20 -3.95
N VAL A 74 5.34 11.67 -4.23
CA VAL A 74 4.21 11.60 -3.30
C VAL A 74 3.93 10.15 -2.90
N GLN A 75 3.99 9.23 -3.86
CA GLN A 75 3.83 7.81 -3.58
C GLN A 75 4.96 7.25 -2.71
N ARG A 76 6.22 7.66 -2.94
CA ARG A 76 7.35 7.28 -2.07
C ARG A 76 7.19 7.82 -0.65
N ASP A 77 6.74 9.06 -0.50
CA ASP A 77 6.46 9.66 0.80
C ASP A 77 5.35 8.90 1.51
N TYR A 78 4.27 8.54 0.81
CA TYR A 78 3.20 7.70 1.33
C TYR A 78 3.72 6.34 1.81
N GLN A 79 4.53 5.64 0.99
CA GLN A 79 5.14 4.37 1.40
C GLN A 79 6.08 4.53 2.60
N THR A 80 6.79 5.66 2.69
CA THR A 80 7.63 5.99 3.85
C THR A 80 6.78 6.09 5.10
N LEU A 81 5.66 6.81 5.05
CA LEU A 81 4.72 6.90 6.18
C LEU A 81 4.16 5.52 6.55
N LEU A 82 3.78 4.69 5.58
CA LEU A 82 3.29 3.32 5.83
C LEU A 82 4.36 2.39 6.41
N SER A 83 5.64 2.66 6.15
CA SER A 83 6.73 1.87 6.73
C SER A 83 6.91 2.12 8.23
N LEU A 84 6.42 3.27 8.72
CA LEU A 84 6.44 3.60 10.13
C LEU A 84 5.45 2.72 10.89
N THR A 85 5.82 2.31 12.11
CA THR A 85 4.96 1.48 12.98
C THR A 85 3.90 2.29 13.73
N PHE A 86 3.48 3.43 13.19
CA PHE A 86 2.55 4.35 13.83
C PHE A 86 1.17 4.35 13.19
N PHE A 87 1.04 3.93 11.93
CA PHE A 87 -0.18 4.12 11.16
C PHE A 87 -0.78 2.80 10.68
N ASP A 88 -2.11 2.74 10.64
CA ASP A 88 -2.88 1.65 10.07
C ASP A 88 -2.82 1.73 8.54
N LYS A 89 -2.17 0.73 7.93
CA LYS A 89 -1.96 0.64 6.48
C LYS A 89 -3.25 0.48 5.68
N THR A 90 -4.32 0.02 6.31
CA THR A 90 -5.62 -0.23 5.65
C THR A 90 -6.50 1.01 5.62
N LYS A 91 -6.26 1.97 6.53
CA LYS A 91 -7.06 3.18 6.70
C LYS A 91 -6.36 4.44 6.23
N THR A 92 -5.03 4.45 6.25
CA THR A 92 -4.20 5.56 5.78
C THR A 92 -4.25 5.65 4.26
N ARG A 93 -4.32 6.87 3.70
CA ARG A 93 -4.35 7.12 2.26
C ARG A 93 -3.73 8.48 1.91
N VAL A 94 -3.51 8.70 0.62
CA VAL A 94 -3.09 10.00 0.07
C VAL A 94 -4.15 10.51 -0.90
N LEU A 95 -4.48 11.79 -0.77
CA LEU A 95 -5.41 12.51 -1.64
C LEU A 95 -4.67 13.65 -2.33
N THR A 96 -5.07 13.92 -3.57
CA THR A 96 -4.54 15.04 -4.35
C THR A 96 -5.69 15.86 -4.92
N GLU A 97 -5.69 17.16 -4.64
CA GLU A 97 -6.74 18.08 -5.05
C GLU A 97 -6.14 19.25 -5.84
N THR A 98 -6.93 19.86 -6.73
CA THR A 98 -6.50 21.08 -7.43
C THR A 98 -6.57 22.26 -6.47
N GLY A 99 -5.44 22.93 -6.27
CA GLY A 99 -5.37 24.12 -5.43
C GLY A 99 -5.97 25.36 -6.09
N PRO A 100 -6.25 26.41 -5.31
CA PRO A 100 -6.88 27.64 -5.80
C PRO A 100 -6.04 28.39 -6.84
N ARG A 101 -4.73 28.13 -6.93
CA ARG A 101 -3.83 28.73 -7.92
C ARG A 101 -3.55 27.80 -9.10
N GLY A 102 -4.28 26.68 -9.21
CA GLY A 102 -4.15 25.71 -10.29
C GLY A 102 -3.01 24.69 -10.11
N GLY A 103 -2.34 24.69 -8.96
CA GLY A 103 -1.37 23.66 -8.58
C GLY A 103 -2.04 22.49 -7.83
N VAL A 104 -1.25 21.72 -7.08
CA VAL A 104 -1.69 20.48 -6.42
C VAL A 104 -1.58 20.60 -4.90
N ASN A 105 -2.68 20.36 -4.20
CA ASN A 105 -2.69 20.12 -2.76
C ASN A 105 -2.53 18.63 -2.51
N VAL A 106 -1.54 18.25 -1.69
CA VAL A 106 -1.30 16.85 -1.30
C VAL A 106 -1.72 16.68 0.15
N ILE A 107 -2.63 15.75 0.42
CA ILE A 107 -3.18 15.50 1.76
C ILE A 107 -2.91 14.04 2.11
N PHE A 108 -2.13 13.80 3.16
CA PHE A 108 -1.97 12.47 3.74
C PHE A 108 -2.98 12.29 4.86
N GLU A 109 -4.04 11.52 4.61
CA GLU A 109 -5.00 11.14 5.65
C GLU A 109 -4.45 9.92 6.39
N VAL A 110 -3.91 10.12 7.59
CA VAL A 110 -3.30 9.07 8.39
C VAL A 110 -4.27 8.55 9.45
N SER A 111 -4.16 7.25 9.77
CA SER A 111 -4.89 6.65 10.89
C SER A 111 -3.90 6.07 11.88
N GLU A 112 -3.74 6.72 13.04
CA GLU A 112 -2.81 6.24 14.07
C GLU A 112 -3.26 4.91 14.69
N LEU A 113 -2.30 4.01 14.92
CA LEU A 113 -2.51 2.78 15.66
C LEU A 113 -2.71 3.10 17.16
N PRO A 114 -3.70 2.49 17.83
CA PRO A 114 -3.96 2.73 19.24
C PRO A 114 -2.85 2.14 20.12
N ILE A 115 -2.79 2.57 21.38
CA ILE A 115 -1.86 2.00 22.37
C ILE A 115 -2.63 1.03 23.27
N ILE A 116 -2.05 -0.13 23.52
CA ILE A 116 -2.58 -1.14 24.43
C ILE A 116 -2.50 -0.58 25.86
N ARG A 117 -3.64 -0.16 26.42
CA ARG A 117 -3.72 0.36 27.79
C ARG A 117 -3.63 -0.74 28.83
N ASP A 118 -4.29 -1.86 28.56
CA ASP A 118 -4.27 -3.04 29.40
C ASP A 118 -4.33 -4.30 28.54
N LEU A 119 -3.77 -5.40 29.04
CA LEU A 119 -3.71 -6.68 28.35
C LEU A 119 -4.09 -7.76 29.35
N THR A 120 -5.25 -8.37 29.15
CA THR A 120 -5.77 -9.45 29.99
C THR A 120 -5.92 -10.73 29.18
N PHE A 121 -5.84 -11.87 29.86
CA PHE A 121 -5.98 -13.19 29.24
C PHE A 121 -7.10 -13.97 29.91
N ASP A 122 -8.31 -13.83 29.36
CA ASP A 122 -9.48 -14.52 29.89
C ASP A 122 -9.55 -15.98 29.42
N GLY A 123 -9.96 -16.88 30.31
CA GLY A 123 -10.20 -18.29 29.97
C GLY A 123 -8.96 -19.17 29.91
N LEU A 124 -7.78 -18.66 30.26
CA LEU A 124 -6.58 -19.49 30.46
C LEU A 124 -6.76 -20.39 31.71
N LYS A 125 -6.90 -21.69 31.49
CA LYS A 125 -6.99 -22.70 32.57
C LYS A 125 -5.75 -23.57 32.71
N SER A 126 -5.08 -23.86 31.58
CA SER A 126 -4.00 -24.86 31.52
C SER A 126 -2.61 -24.25 31.45
N VAL A 127 -2.49 -22.96 31.16
CA VAL A 127 -1.22 -22.23 31.04
C VAL A 127 -1.32 -20.98 31.89
N ALA A 128 -0.28 -20.71 32.69
CA ALA A 128 -0.23 -19.50 33.50
C ALA A 128 0.02 -18.27 32.62
N GLU A 129 -0.57 -17.14 32.98
CA GLU A 129 -0.34 -15.87 32.29
C GLU A 129 1.15 -15.49 32.24
N SER A 130 1.91 -15.80 33.29
CA SER A 130 3.35 -15.59 33.35
C SER A 130 4.11 -16.31 32.23
N ASP A 131 3.67 -17.52 31.85
CA ASP A 131 4.29 -18.32 30.81
C ASP A 131 3.99 -17.74 29.43
N VAL A 132 2.76 -17.22 29.23
CA VAL A 132 2.39 -16.49 28.01
C VAL A 132 3.25 -15.23 27.86
N LEU A 133 3.36 -14.42 28.91
CA LEU A 133 4.19 -13.20 28.91
C LEU A 133 5.68 -13.53 28.73
N LYS A 134 6.15 -14.66 29.25
CA LYS A 134 7.52 -15.15 29.01
C LYS A 134 7.72 -15.51 27.54
N ALA A 135 6.82 -16.29 26.95
CA ALA A 135 6.90 -16.67 25.54
C ALA A 135 6.80 -15.45 24.60
N PHE A 136 5.98 -14.45 24.94
CA PHE A 136 5.90 -13.21 24.16
C PHE A 136 7.23 -12.45 24.12
N ARG A 137 7.97 -12.44 25.24
CA ARG A 137 9.31 -11.86 25.33
C ARG A 137 10.33 -12.68 24.55
N GLU A 138 10.37 -13.99 24.77
CA GLU A 138 11.34 -14.89 24.11
C GLU A 138 11.16 -14.92 22.59
N ARG A 139 9.92 -14.96 22.12
CA ARG A 139 9.57 -14.99 20.69
C ARG A 139 9.43 -13.60 20.07
N ARG A 140 9.74 -12.54 20.83
CA ARG A 140 9.71 -11.12 20.39
C ARG A 140 8.43 -10.74 19.65
N VAL A 141 7.28 -11.14 20.20
CA VAL A 141 5.96 -10.90 19.58
C VAL A 141 5.65 -9.41 19.47
N GLY A 142 6.16 -8.61 20.40
CA GLY A 142 6.00 -7.15 20.40
C GLY A 142 4.60 -6.67 20.81
N VAL A 143 3.87 -7.50 21.56
CA VAL A 143 2.57 -7.17 22.18
C VAL A 143 2.75 -7.20 23.70
N SER A 144 2.50 -6.08 24.34
CA SER A 144 2.53 -5.91 25.80
C SER A 144 1.68 -4.72 26.22
N LYS A 145 1.47 -4.55 27.52
CA LYS A 145 0.96 -3.30 28.08
C LYS A 145 1.83 -2.12 27.61
N GLU A 146 1.19 -0.99 27.33
CA GLU A 146 1.77 0.27 26.83
C GLU A 146 2.37 0.22 25.41
N SER A 147 2.41 -0.96 24.77
CA SER A 147 2.88 -1.06 23.39
C SER A 147 1.82 -0.60 22.39
N ILE A 148 2.28 -0.27 21.17
CA ILE A 148 1.38 0.07 20.06
C ILE A 148 0.64 -1.20 19.62
N TYR A 149 -0.68 -1.10 19.52
CA TYR A 149 -1.52 -2.15 18.97
C TYR A 149 -1.25 -2.28 17.47
N ASP A 150 -0.73 -3.43 17.08
CA ASP A 150 -0.52 -3.79 15.67
C ASP A 150 -1.29 -5.09 15.38
N PRO A 151 -2.30 -5.06 14.48
CA PRO A 151 -3.10 -6.24 14.18
C PRO A 151 -2.27 -7.39 13.58
N VAL A 152 -1.12 -7.11 12.95
CA VAL A 152 -0.19 -8.14 12.48
C VAL A 152 0.48 -8.83 13.68
N LYS A 153 0.95 -8.05 14.66
CA LYS A 153 1.58 -8.60 15.87
C LYS A 153 0.58 -9.35 16.75
N VAL A 154 -0.66 -8.88 16.85
CA VAL A 154 -1.71 -9.58 17.61
C VAL A 154 -2.05 -10.93 16.99
N ARG A 155 -2.15 -11.02 15.66
CA ARG A 155 -2.31 -12.33 14.99
C ARG A 155 -1.15 -13.28 15.28
N ASN A 156 0.07 -12.75 15.33
CA ASN A 156 1.24 -13.52 15.73
C ASN A 156 1.17 -13.98 17.20
N ALA A 157 0.70 -13.10 18.09
CA ALA A 157 0.48 -13.41 19.50
C ALA A 157 -0.52 -14.55 19.71
N ILE A 158 -1.65 -14.52 19.00
CA ILE A 158 -2.68 -15.57 19.01
C ILE A 158 -2.07 -16.92 18.59
N ARG A 159 -1.26 -16.93 17.54
CA ARG A 159 -0.56 -18.14 17.09
C ARG A 159 0.37 -18.69 18.18
N VAL A 160 1.15 -17.84 18.83
CA VAL A 160 2.04 -18.25 19.93
C VAL A 160 1.26 -18.85 21.10
N ILE A 161 0.13 -18.25 21.49
CA ILE A 161 -0.72 -18.80 22.56
C ILE A 161 -1.27 -20.18 22.16
N LYS A 162 -1.73 -20.34 20.91
CA LYS A 162 -2.21 -21.63 20.41
C LYS A 162 -1.13 -22.71 20.45
N GLU A 163 0.10 -22.36 20.08
CA GLU A 163 1.25 -23.27 20.16
C GLU A 163 1.55 -23.69 21.59
N LEU A 164 1.59 -22.73 22.54
CA LEU A 164 1.78 -23.05 23.96
C LEU A 164 0.67 -23.96 24.52
N LEU A 165 -0.58 -23.71 24.14
CA LEU A 165 -1.71 -24.55 24.55
C LEU A 165 -1.61 -25.95 23.95
N ALA A 166 -1.17 -26.07 22.69
CA ALA A 166 -0.94 -27.34 22.04
C ALA A 166 0.17 -28.15 22.73
N GLU A 167 1.29 -27.51 23.09
CA GLU A 167 2.38 -28.09 23.89
C GLU A 167 1.88 -28.59 25.25
N GLY A 168 0.94 -27.86 25.86
CA GLY A 168 0.25 -28.24 27.11
C GLY A 168 -0.86 -29.30 26.95
N GLY A 169 -1.04 -29.90 25.76
CA GLY A 169 -2.03 -30.95 25.53
C GLY A 169 -3.39 -30.49 25.01
N HIS A 170 -3.52 -29.22 24.60
CA HIS A 170 -4.75 -28.62 24.07
C HIS A 170 -4.61 -28.14 22.62
N PRO A 171 -4.40 -29.05 21.64
CA PRO A 171 -4.13 -28.68 20.23
C PRO A 171 -5.33 -28.03 19.52
N ASN A 172 -6.56 -28.27 20.00
CA ASN A 172 -7.79 -27.75 19.43
C ASN A 172 -8.29 -26.48 20.14
N ALA A 173 -7.42 -25.79 20.89
CA ALA A 173 -7.81 -24.57 21.60
C ALA A 173 -8.11 -23.42 20.63
N THR A 174 -9.23 -22.73 20.88
CA THR A 174 -9.62 -21.52 20.16
C THR A 174 -9.22 -20.29 20.97
N VAL A 175 -8.49 -19.39 20.34
CA VAL A 175 -8.04 -18.12 20.92
C VAL A 175 -8.54 -17.02 19.99
N THR A 176 -9.26 -16.05 20.57
CA THR A 176 -9.85 -14.91 19.88
C THR A 176 -9.45 -13.62 20.59
N GLU A 177 -9.13 -12.59 19.84
CA GLU A 177 -8.92 -11.25 20.36
C GLU A 177 -10.26 -10.55 20.65
N ARG A 178 -10.32 -9.84 21.78
CA ARG A 178 -11.36 -8.85 22.07
C ARG A 178 -10.67 -7.51 22.27
N THR A 179 -11.15 -6.49 21.57
CA THR A 179 -10.64 -5.11 21.70
C THR A 179 -11.78 -4.23 22.18
N GLU A 180 -11.55 -3.48 23.26
CA GLU A 180 -12.49 -2.49 23.78
C GLU A 180 -11.82 -1.12 23.74
N GLU A 181 -12.50 -0.12 23.20
CA GLU A 181 -11.98 1.25 23.16
C GLU A 181 -12.17 1.91 24.53
N VAL A 182 -11.07 1.97 25.29
CA VAL A 182 -11.06 2.64 26.59
C VAL A 182 -10.87 4.15 26.38
N SER A 183 -11.88 4.82 25.82
CA SER A 183 -11.90 6.28 25.70
C SER A 183 -12.45 6.91 26.98
N ALA A 184 -11.61 7.65 27.71
CA ALA A 184 -12.02 8.46 28.86
C ALA A 184 -12.68 9.76 28.40
N THR A 185 -13.92 9.69 27.91
CA THR A 185 -14.77 10.89 27.80
C THR A 185 -15.23 11.24 29.21
N SER A 186 -14.42 12.04 29.90
CA SER A 186 -14.62 12.41 31.29
C SER A 186 -15.76 13.42 31.43
N LEU A 187 -16.74 13.14 32.28
CA LEU A 187 -17.66 14.13 32.84
C LEU A 187 -17.89 13.79 34.32
N ALA A 188 -17.28 14.57 35.21
CA ALA A 188 -17.70 14.65 36.59
C ALA A 188 -18.74 15.78 36.68
N ILE A 189 -19.96 15.44 37.11
CA ILE A 189 -20.94 16.43 37.57
C ILE A 189 -21.22 16.08 39.03
N THR A 190 -20.94 17.04 39.91
CA THR A 190 -21.24 16.98 41.35
C THR A 190 -22.74 17.06 41.60
#